data_AF-A0A7S4M6E7-F1
#
_entry.id   AF-A0A7S4M6E7-F1
#
_cell.length_a   1.000
_cell.length_b   1.000
_cell.length_c   1.000
_cell.angle_alpha   90.00
_cell.angle_beta   90.00
_cell.angle_gamma   90.00
#
_symmetry.space_group_name_H-M   'P 1'
#
loop_
_entity.id
_entity.type
_entity.pdbx_description
1 polymer ?
#
loop_
_entity_poly.entity_id
_entity_poly.type
_entity_poly.pdbx_seq_one_letter_code
_entity_poly.pdbx_strand_id
1 'polypeptide(L)'
;YLDILMEMLNEEPRRRARFRDYKQMDDTQEEDMDDTQNGINPFLIVLVVATLTICLAVFVSFSVIGSRSEEDHSTFDLNRIRSSESDRSPIWSELGPRFRIIEKLDGVKVQEWETSHFGRVRALVFKTSNGIEGIHKVTCIDDKTACRSDWSSGDQTPVLEYIHTMTMALITVLSGNECPQDSTKEILHVGLGSGTIPSFVEHFVPQWKQTILEISHDVINVAPLFGVHEGNNLDIVSKDANKYIDGHCGEKSFSAIVMDAFDPNDKIAECTTNTNAIESCLEPEGIVVVNLVLSDQKKSEEMLSIARTYKKAFTNVIMIESSVYHKVLVASNRREHITHEEFFYRTENLHKVCEIPLLTRGRGYWFDVTQATDTELETWFLTVQHQTRNCRGLNCLMY
;
A
#
# COMPACT_ATOMS: atom_id res chain seq x y z
N TYR A 1 33.40 24.16 10.36
CA TYR A 1 32.36 23.18 9.98
C TYR A 1 32.95 22.05 9.14
N LEU A 2 33.71 22.33 8.07
CA LEU A 2 34.47 21.31 7.33
C LEU A 2 35.58 20.64 8.17
N ASP A 3 36.26 21.36 9.06
CA ASP A 3 37.31 20.77 9.92
C ASP A 3 36.75 19.80 10.98
N ILE A 4 35.56 20.09 11.51
CA ILE A 4 34.85 19.20 12.46
C ILE A 4 34.38 17.93 11.75
N LEU A 5 33.98 18.03 10.48
CA LEU A 5 33.57 16.88 9.66
C LEU A 5 34.76 15.96 9.32
N MET A 6 35.96 16.52 9.14
CA MET A 6 37.18 15.75 8.86
C MET A 6 37.76 15.09 10.12
N GLU A 7 37.51 15.65 11.31
CA GLU A 7 37.90 15.05 12.59
C GLU A 7 37.02 13.84 12.95
N MET A 8 35.71 13.88 12.60
CA MET A 8 34.79 12.76 12.81
C MET A 8 35.04 11.56 11.89
N LEU A 9 35.51 11.77 10.67
CA LEU A 9 35.80 10.69 9.70
C LEU A 9 37.11 9.94 10.00
N ASN A 10 38.02 10.51 10.81
CA ASN A 10 39.31 9.91 11.15
C ASN A 10 39.29 9.08 12.46
N GLU A 11 38.17 9.00 13.18
CA GLU A 11 38.07 8.21 14.43
C GLU A 11 37.72 6.72 14.24
N GLU A 12 37.29 6.29 13.05
CA GLU A 12 36.89 4.89 12.81
C GLU A 12 37.99 3.82 12.98
N PRO A 13 39.29 4.07 12.73
CA PRO A 13 40.32 3.05 12.96
C PRO A 13 40.61 2.78 14.44
N ARG A 14 40.21 3.66 15.38
CA ARG A 14 40.51 3.53 16.82
C ARG A 14 39.45 2.77 17.61
N ARG A 15 38.24 2.58 17.07
CA ARG A 15 37.18 1.80 17.74
C ARG A 15 37.33 0.28 17.57
N ARG A 16 38.07 -0.21 16.57
CA ARG A 16 38.29 -1.66 16.36
C ARG A 16 39.33 -2.31 17.29
N ALA A 17 40.04 -1.52 18.10
CA ALA A 17 41.04 -2.04 19.05
C ALA A 17 40.53 -2.21 20.50
N ARG A 18 39.26 -1.87 20.79
CA ARG A 18 38.71 -1.93 22.16
C ARG A 18 37.63 -3.00 22.40
N PHE A 19 37.32 -3.82 21.40
CA PHE A 19 36.30 -4.88 21.49
C PHE A 19 36.87 -6.30 21.67
N ARG A 20 38.15 -6.45 22.03
CA ARG A 20 38.79 -7.77 22.21
C ARG A 20 38.98 -8.26 23.65
N ASP A 21 38.69 -7.44 24.66
CA ASP A 21 39.01 -7.77 26.06
C ASP A 21 37.79 -7.95 26.98
N TYR A 22 36.56 -7.96 26.47
CA TYR A 22 35.35 -8.27 27.26
C TYR A 22 34.87 -9.70 27.03
N LYS A 23 35.72 -10.68 27.37
CA LYS A 23 35.28 -12.06 27.63
C LYS A 23 36.24 -12.79 28.58
N GLN A 24 36.41 -12.25 29.78
CA GLN A 24 36.87 -13.06 30.92
C GLN A 24 36.55 -12.37 32.24
N MET A 25 36.07 -13.18 33.18
CA MET A 25 35.92 -12.96 34.63
C MET A 25 34.49 -12.72 35.12
N ASP A 26 33.94 -13.86 35.53
CA ASP A 26 32.92 -14.10 36.53
C ASP A 26 33.38 -13.64 37.94
N ASP A 27 32.37 -13.41 38.77
CA ASP A 27 32.30 -13.57 40.23
C ASP A 27 33.01 -12.59 41.21
N THR A 28 32.16 -12.19 42.17
CA THR A 28 32.38 -11.74 43.56
C THR A 28 32.39 -10.24 43.93
N GLN A 29 31.40 -9.91 44.78
CA GLN A 29 31.43 -9.10 46.02
C GLN A 29 30.48 -7.88 46.09
N GLU A 30 29.56 -8.00 47.05
CA GLU A 30 28.90 -6.94 47.81
C GLU A 30 29.90 -5.99 48.48
N GLU A 31 29.59 -4.68 48.56
CA GLU A 31 29.52 -3.90 49.81
C GLU A 31 29.13 -2.42 49.54
N ASP A 32 28.47 -1.84 50.55
CA ASP A 32 27.87 -0.51 50.67
C ASP A 32 28.83 0.70 50.47
N MET A 33 28.30 1.85 50.04
CA MET A 33 28.35 3.11 50.83
C MET A 33 27.77 4.35 50.11
N ASP A 34 27.41 5.28 50.98
CA ASP A 34 26.55 6.46 50.91
C ASP A 34 27.17 7.74 50.30
N ASP A 35 26.26 8.66 49.95
CA ASP A 35 26.34 10.14 49.93
C ASP A 35 27.49 10.88 49.18
N THR A 36 27.15 11.68 48.17
CA THR A 36 27.86 12.95 47.85
C THR A 36 27.06 13.92 46.97
N GLN A 37 26.58 14.99 47.60
CA GLN A 37 26.57 16.40 47.19
C GLN A 37 26.31 16.81 45.71
N ASN A 38 25.15 17.42 45.52
CA ASN A 38 24.78 18.27 44.39
C ASN A 38 25.66 19.53 44.28
N GLY A 39 26.57 19.54 43.31
CA GLY A 39 27.22 20.75 42.79
C GLY A 39 26.88 20.94 41.31
N ILE A 40 26.02 21.91 40.98
CA ILE A 40 25.71 22.22 39.57
C ILE A 40 26.95 22.85 38.93
N ASN A 41 27.45 22.18 37.88
CA ASN A 41 28.61 22.62 37.14
C ASN A 41 28.33 23.97 36.43
N PRO A 42 29.08 25.05 36.72
CA PRO A 42 28.85 26.37 36.12
C PRO A 42 29.02 26.37 34.60
N PHE A 43 29.72 25.39 34.00
CA PHE A 43 29.78 25.23 32.56
C PHE A 43 28.44 24.82 31.93
N LEU A 44 27.61 24.06 32.66
CA LEU A 44 26.30 23.64 32.15
C LEU A 44 25.34 24.83 32.07
N ILE A 45 25.44 25.77 33.01
CA ILE A 45 24.64 27.00 33.03
C ILE A 45 25.01 27.90 31.84
N VAL A 46 26.32 28.05 31.55
CA VAL A 46 26.78 28.84 30.41
C VAL A 46 26.32 28.21 29.08
N LEU A 47 26.34 26.88 28.97
CA LEU A 47 25.88 26.17 27.78
C LEU A 47 24.37 26.34 27.56
N VAL A 48 23.56 26.24 28.61
CA VAL A 48 22.10 26.40 28.54
C VAL A 48 21.73 27.84 28.14
N VAL A 49 22.40 28.85 28.72
CA VAL A 49 22.18 30.26 28.38
C VAL A 49 22.59 30.57 26.94
N ALA A 50 23.72 30.03 26.47
CA ALA A 50 24.14 30.21 25.08
C ALA A 50 23.15 29.59 24.08
N THR A 51 22.61 28.41 24.40
CA THR A 51 21.65 27.70 23.54
C THR A 51 20.31 28.45 23.46
N LEU A 52 19.82 28.96 24.60
CA LEU A 52 18.59 29.77 24.66
C LEU A 52 18.74 31.10 23.89
N THR A 53 19.91 31.71 23.92
CA THR A 53 20.18 32.98 23.20
C THR A 53 20.18 32.76 21.68
N ILE A 54 20.71 31.62 21.21
CA ILE A 54 20.69 31.26 19.79
C ILE A 54 19.26 30.95 19.32
N CYS A 55 18.46 30.24 20.13
CA CYS A 55 17.06 29.97 19.81
C CYS A 55 16.21 31.25 19.71
N LEU A 56 16.43 32.22 20.60
CA LEU A 56 15.75 33.53 20.55
C LEU A 56 16.15 34.36 19.32
N ALA A 57 17.41 34.32 18.91
CA ALA A 57 17.88 35.02 17.71
C ALA A 57 17.26 34.44 16.41
N VAL A 58 17.06 33.11 16.36
CA VAL A 58 16.36 32.45 15.25
C VAL A 58 14.87 32.81 15.24
N PHE A 59 14.21 32.86 16.40
CA PHE A 59 12.78 33.18 16.50
C PHE A 59 12.46 34.63 16.10
N VAL A 60 13.34 35.59 16.45
CA VAL A 60 13.19 37.00 16.04
C VAL A 60 13.44 37.17 14.54
N SER A 61 14.31 36.35 13.95
CA SER A 61 14.57 36.39 12.50
C SER A 61 13.40 35.86 11.67
N PHE A 62 12.61 34.91 12.19
CA PHE A 62 11.38 34.44 11.54
C PHE A 62 10.20 35.41 11.68
N SER A 63 10.19 36.23 12.74
CA SER A 63 9.09 37.18 12.99
C SER A 63 9.15 38.44 12.11
N VAL A 64 10.27 38.70 11.42
CA VAL A 64 10.47 39.90 10.57
C VAL A 64 10.20 39.64 9.08
N ILE A 65 9.93 38.40 8.67
CA ILE A 65 9.66 38.04 7.25
C ILE A 65 8.15 37.83 6.97
N GLY A 66 7.29 37.95 7.97
CA GLY A 66 5.84 37.74 7.85
C GLY A 66 5.02 39.02 7.69
N SER A 67 5.12 39.72 6.56
CA SER A 67 4.06 40.65 6.14
C SER A 67 4.06 40.88 4.63
N ARG A 68 3.28 40.08 3.88
CA ARG A 68 2.71 40.50 2.59
C ARG A 68 1.49 39.65 2.21
N SER A 69 0.35 40.31 2.35
CA SER A 69 -0.94 40.21 1.64
C SER A 69 -1.58 38.83 1.38
N GLU A 70 -2.74 38.68 2.01
CA GLU A 70 -3.87 37.83 1.65
C GLU A 70 -4.41 38.11 0.23
N GLU A 71 -5.21 37.14 -0.24
CA GLU A 71 -6.03 37.09 -1.46
C GLU A 71 -5.31 36.69 -2.76
N ASP A 72 -5.36 35.39 -3.09
CA ASP A 72 -6.34 34.98 -4.11
C ASP A 72 -6.60 33.47 -4.06
N HIS A 73 -7.89 33.11 -4.09
CA HIS A 73 -8.38 31.74 -4.05
C HIS A 73 -7.87 30.95 -5.26
N SER A 74 -6.88 30.08 -5.05
CA SER A 74 -6.60 29.00 -6.00
C SER A 74 -7.78 28.04 -5.97
N THR A 75 -8.67 28.18 -6.94
CA THR A 75 -9.63 27.14 -7.31
C THR A 75 -8.82 25.90 -7.67
N PHE A 76 -8.87 24.91 -6.78
CA PHE A 76 -8.22 23.63 -6.94
C PHE A 76 -8.89 22.93 -8.13
N ASP A 77 -8.22 22.93 -9.28
CA ASP A 77 -8.77 22.36 -10.52
C ASP A 77 -8.71 20.83 -10.47
N LEU A 78 -9.75 20.24 -9.90
CA LEU A 78 -9.94 18.80 -9.73
C LEU A 78 -9.95 18.03 -11.07
N ASN A 79 -10.24 18.69 -12.19
CA ASN A 79 -10.20 18.05 -13.51
C ASN A 79 -8.79 17.76 -14.00
N ARG A 80 -7.78 18.49 -13.51
CA ARG A 80 -6.35 18.28 -13.84
C ARG A 80 -5.72 17.12 -13.06
N ILE A 81 -6.38 16.67 -11.98
CA ILE A 81 -5.86 15.64 -11.06
C ILE A 81 -6.31 14.23 -11.48
N ARG A 82 -7.49 14.10 -12.11
CA ARG A 82 -8.04 12.84 -12.64
C ARG A 82 -7.15 12.12 -13.67
N SER A 83 -6.16 12.80 -14.25
CA SER A 83 -5.17 12.19 -15.14
C SER A 83 -3.84 11.86 -14.44
N SER A 84 -3.60 12.29 -13.21
CA SER A 84 -2.23 12.45 -12.70
C SER A 84 -1.54 11.19 -12.17
N GLU A 85 -2.28 10.18 -11.69
CA GLU A 85 -1.67 8.93 -11.22
C GLU A 85 -1.42 7.94 -12.36
N SER A 86 -2.35 7.89 -13.32
CA SER A 86 -2.08 7.29 -14.64
C SER A 86 -0.90 8.02 -15.29
N ASP A 87 -0.94 9.34 -15.48
CA ASP A 87 0.11 10.09 -16.20
C ASP A 87 1.51 10.00 -15.54
N ARG A 88 1.61 9.61 -14.26
CA ARG A 88 2.87 9.43 -13.53
C ARG A 88 3.36 7.99 -13.44
N SER A 89 2.52 6.99 -13.75
CA SER A 89 3.01 5.61 -13.75
C SER A 89 4.09 5.49 -14.84
N PRO A 90 5.23 4.81 -14.56
CA PRO A 90 6.34 4.70 -15.51
C PRO A 90 5.88 4.20 -16.87
N ILE A 91 4.85 3.34 -16.90
CA ILE A 91 4.28 2.86 -18.15
C ILE A 91 3.81 4.02 -19.02
N TRP A 92 3.12 5.05 -18.50
CA TRP A 92 2.59 6.13 -19.33
C TRP A 92 3.65 7.03 -19.92
N SER A 93 4.82 7.12 -19.26
CA SER A 93 6.01 7.74 -19.87
C SER A 93 6.61 6.93 -21.02
N GLU A 94 6.38 5.61 -21.03
CA GLU A 94 6.77 4.66 -22.08
C GLU A 94 5.68 4.45 -23.15
N LEU A 95 4.41 4.68 -22.80
CA LEU A 95 3.26 4.61 -23.69
C LEU A 95 3.24 5.88 -24.55
N GLY A 96 3.62 5.75 -25.81
CA GLY A 96 3.53 6.84 -26.78
C GLY A 96 2.09 7.33 -26.98
N PRO A 97 1.87 8.47 -27.66
CA PRO A 97 0.55 9.03 -27.91
C PRO A 97 -0.32 8.18 -28.86
N ARG A 98 0.23 7.09 -29.41
CA ARG A 98 -0.44 6.22 -30.36
C ARG A 98 -0.92 4.96 -29.65
N PHE A 99 -2.22 4.81 -29.60
CA PHE A 99 -2.90 3.57 -29.23
C PHE A 99 -3.90 3.18 -30.31
N ARG A 100 -4.25 1.90 -30.34
CA ARG A 100 -5.34 1.38 -31.14
C ARG A 100 -6.50 0.99 -30.23
N ILE A 101 -7.73 1.27 -30.64
CA ILE A 101 -8.90 0.66 -29.98
C ILE A 101 -9.07 -0.72 -30.59
N ILE A 102 -8.96 -1.77 -29.76
CA ILE A 102 -9.07 -3.16 -30.22
C ILE A 102 -10.44 -3.77 -29.92
N GLU A 103 -11.13 -3.26 -28.91
CA GLU A 103 -12.48 -3.69 -28.54
C GLU A 103 -13.32 -2.49 -28.08
N LYS A 104 -14.62 -2.50 -28.40
CA LYS A 104 -15.57 -1.48 -27.98
C LYS A 104 -16.91 -2.14 -27.67
N LEU A 105 -17.20 -2.28 -26.37
CA LEU A 105 -18.50 -2.70 -25.86
C LEU A 105 -19.27 -1.48 -25.34
N ASP A 106 -20.55 -1.67 -24.98
CA ASP A 106 -21.35 -0.61 -24.40
C ASP A 106 -20.69 -0.15 -23.10
N GLY A 107 -20.25 1.10 -23.05
CA GLY A 107 -19.58 1.63 -21.87
C GLY A 107 -18.20 1.05 -21.58
N VAL A 108 -17.54 0.28 -22.47
CA VAL A 108 -16.15 -0.17 -22.29
C VAL A 108 -15.34 0.02 -23.56
N LYS A 109 -14.15 0.64 -23.44
CA LYS A 109 -13.15 0.72 -24.51
C LYS A 109 -11.87 0.07 -24.05
N VAL A 110 -11.38 -0.87 -24.85
CA VAL A 110 -10.06 -1.48 -24.66
C VAL A 110 -9.08 -0.82 -25.62
N GLN A 111 -8.10 -0.12 -25.04
CA GLN A 111 -7.04 0.56 -25.78
C GLN A 111 -5.75 -0.25 -25.66
N GLU A 112 -5.06 -0.41 -26.78
CA GLU A 112 -3.81 -1.13 -26.92
C GLU A 112 -2.68 -0.16 -27.27
N TRP A 113 -1.60 -0.22 -26.52
CA TRP A 113 -0.34 0.44 -26.84
C TRP A 113 0.76 -0.59 -27.09
N GLU A 114 1.55 -0.35 -28.13
CA GLU A 114 2.75 -1.12 -28.44
C GLU A 114 3.96 -0.41 -27.83
N THR A 115 4.61 -1.03 -26.84
CA THR A 115 5.80 -0.44 -26.19
C THR A 115 7.05 -0.69 -27.03
N SER A 116 7.92 0.31 -27.17
CA SER A 116 9.10 0.28 -28.06
C SER A 116 10.22 -0.67 -27.61
N HIS A 117 10.18 -1.17 -26.37
CA HIS A 117 11.26 -1.99 -25.79
C HIS A 117 10.98 -3.50 -25.78
N PHE A 118 9.74 -3.93 -26.02
CA PHE A 118 9.36 -5.33 -25.93
C PHE A 118 8.40 -5.69 -27.06
N GLY A 119 8.87 -6.47 -28.04
CA GLY A 119 8.01 -6.98 -29.10
C GLY A 119 6.83 -7.77 -28.51
N ARG A 120 5.60 -7.34 -28.83
CA ARG A 120 4.30 -7.95 -28.46
C ARG A 120 3.86 -7.88 -26.97
N VAL A 121 4.41 -6.97 -26.18
CA VAL A 121 3.79 -6.59 -24.89
C VAL A 121 2.76 -5.48 -25.15
N ARG A 122 1.51 -5.70 -24.72
CA ARG A 122 0.40 -4.75 -24.84
C ARG A 122 0.05 -4.24 -23.45
N ALA A 123 -0.04 -2.92 -23.30
CA ALA A 123 -0.78 -2.34 -22.18
C ALA A 123 -2.24 -2.23 -22.61
N LEU A 124 -3.13 -2.84 -21.84
CA LEU A 124 -4.57 -2.69 -22.07
C LEU A 124 -5.12 -1.74 -21.02
N VAL A 125 -5.85 -0.72 -21.49
CA VAL A 125 -6.55 0.22 -20.62
C VAL A 125 -8.04 -0.03 -20.77
N PHE A 126 -8.68 -0.25 -19.64
CA PHE A 126 -10.11 -0.37 -19.49
C PHE A 126 -10.67 1.02 -19.17
N LYS A 127 -11.48 1.57 -20.09
CA LYS A 127 -12.14 2.87 -19.91
C LYS A 127 -13.65 2.74 -20.01
N THR A 128 -14.37 3.18 -18.97
CA THR A 128 -15.82 3.32 -19.03
C THR A 128 -16.27 4.70 -19.48
N SER A 129 -17.59 4.92 -19.55
CA SER A 129 -18.16 6.25 -19.77
C SER A 129 -17.68 7.30 -18.75
N ASN A 130 -17.21 6.87 -17.57
CA ASN A 130 -16.91 7.76 -16.45
C ASN A 130 -15.40 7.88 -16.12
N GLY A 131 -14.53 7.01 -16.65
CA GLY A 131 -13.10 7.10 -16.35
C GLY A 131 -12.29 5.89 -16.85
N ILE A 132 -10.98 5.92 -16.60
CA ILE A 132 -10.14 4.71 -16.71
C ILE A 132 -10.38 3.91 -15.44
N GLU A 133 -10.81 2.65 -15.55
CA GLU A 133 -11.07 1.78 -14.37
C GLU A 133 -10.08 0.61 -14.26
N GLY A 134 -9.12 0.47 -15.19
CA GLY A 134 -8.08 -0.55 -15.07
C GLY A 134 -6.97 -0.43 -16.10
N ILE A 135 -5.77 -0.90 -15.73
CA ILE A 135 -4.62 -1.03 -16.63
C ILE A 135 -3.87 -2.32 -16.30
N HIS A 136 -3.54 -3.09 -17.32
CA HIS A 136 -2.78 -4.34 -17.15
C HIS A 136 -1.78 -4.56 -18.27
N LYS A 137 -0.69 -5.23 -17.93
CA LYS A 137 0.36 -5.61 -18.87
C LYS A 137 0.14 -7.06 -19.30
N VAL A 138 -0.03 -7.27 -20.61
CA VAL A 138 -0.25 -8.60 -21.18
C VAL A 138 0.71 -8.87 -22.33
N THR A 139 1.08 -10.14 -22.49
CA THR A 139 1.71 -10.65 -23.70
C THR A 139 0.68 -11.43 -24.49
N CYS A 140 0.47 -11.07 -25.75
CA CYS A 140 -0.51 -11.73 -26.61
C CYS A 140 0.17 -12.47 -27.75
N ILE A 141 -0.20 -13.74 -27.93
CA ILE A 141 0.31 -14.59 -29.03
C ILE A 141 -0.37 -14.19 -30.36
N ASP A 142 -1.64 -13.76 -30.31
CA ASP A 142 -2.43 -13.26 -31.43
C ASP A 142 -3.20 -11.97 -31.05
N ASP A 143 -4.04 -11.47 -31.96
CA ASP A 143 -4.76 -10.20 -31.79
C ASP A 143 -6.00 -10.27 -30.90
N LYS A 144 -6.49 -11.45 -30.51
CA LYS A 144 -7.86 -11.58 -29.98
C LYS A 144 -8.09 -12.59 -28.86
N THR A 145 -7.28 -13.64 -28.72
CA THR A 145 -7.69 -14.81 -27.92
C THR A 145 -6.60 -15.44 -27.07
N ALA A 146 -5.34 -15.09 -27.28
CA ALA A 146 -4.22 -15.71 -26.57
C ALA A 146 -3.36 -14.68 -25.83
N CYS A 147 -4.02 -13.79 -25.08
CA CYS A 147 -3.35 -12.89 -24.15
C CYS A 147 -3.10 -13.61 -22.82
N ARG A 148 -1.93 -13.39 -22.23
CA ARG A 148 -1.61 -13.81 -20.87
C ARG A 148 -1.02 -12.62 -20.14
N SER A 149 -1.31 -12.52 -18.85
CA SER A 149 -0.64 -11.54 -18.02
C SER A 149 0.86 -11.76 -18.05
N ASP A 150 1.61 -10.68 -18.28
CA ASP A 150 3.05 -10.77 -18.46
C ASP A 150 3.78 -10.61 -17.12
N TRP A 151 3.84 -11.70 -16.38
CA TRP A 151 4.60 -11.82 -15.15
C TRP A 151 5.98 -12.46 -15.35
N SER A 152 6.33 -12.85 -16.57
CA SER A 152 7.58 -13.58 -16.86
C SER A 152 8.66 -12.70 -17.50
N SER A 153 8.30 -11.51 -18.02
CA SER A 153 9.28 -10.52 -18.48
C SER A 153 9.79 -9.65 -17.33
N GLY A 154 11.02 -9.14 -17.45
CA GLY A 154 11.85 -8.70 -16.33
C GLY A 154 11.26 -7.76 -15.27
N ASP A 155 10.25 -6.94 -15.59
CA ASP A 155 9.49 -6.18 -14.57
C ASP A 155 8.15 -6.87 -14.28
N GLN A 156 8.10 -7.61 -13.17
CA GLN A 156 6.92 -8.32 -12.65
C GLN A 156 6.03 -7.43 -11.77
N THR A 157 6.27 -6.12 -11.77
CA THR A 157 5.48 -5.19 -10.96
C THR A 157 4.18 -4.82 -11.67
N PRO A 158 3.04 -4.79 -10.96
CA PRO A 158 1.81 -4.24 -11.51
C PRO A 158 1.98 -2.79 -11.96
N VAL A 159 1.03 -2.25 -12.71
CA VAL A 159 1.19 -0.90 -13.26
C VAL A 159 0.84 0.21 -12.25
N LEU A 160 -0.12 -0.05 -11.36
CA LEU A 160 -0.62 0.90 -10.37
C LEU A 160 -0.05 0.56 -8.99
N GLU A 161 0.40 1.58 -8.25
CA GLU A 161 1.06 1.41 -6.95
C GLU A 161 0.13 0.73 -5.93
N TYR A 162 -1.17 1.08 -5.91
CA TYR A 162 -2.11 0.49 -4.94
C TYR A 162 -2.27 -1.03 -5.12
N ILE A 163 -2.20 -1.51 -6.37
CA ILE A 163 -2.27 -2.94 -6.67
C ILE A 163 -1.06 -3.66 -6.05
N HIS A 164 0.11 -3.03 -6.01
CA HIS A 164 1.30 -3.60 -5.36
C HIS A 164 1.05 -3.76 -3.89
N THR A 165 0.59 -2.68 -3.27
CA THR A 165 0.35 -2.61 -1.84
C THR A 165 -0.71 -3.60 -1.41
N MET A 166 -1.83 -3.71 -2.14
CA MET A 166 -2.89 -4.68 -1.86
C MET A 166 -2.42 -6.12 -2.01
N THR A 167 -1.71 -6.42 -3.11
CA THR A 167 -1.23 -7.78 -3.39
C THR A 167 -0.20 -8.23 -2.35
N MET A 168 0.74 -7.35 -2.00
CA MET A 168 1.68 -7.61 -0.92
C MET A 168 0.95 -7.80 0.40
N ALA A 169 0.04 -6.90 0.76
CA ALA A 169 -0.64 -6.97 2.04
C ALA A 169 -1.46 -8.25 2.16
N LEU A 170 -2.15 -8.64 1.08
CA LEU A 170 -2.85 -9.92 0.99
C LEU A 170 -1.92 -11.09 1.25
N ILE A 171 -0.82 -11.21 0.50
CA ILE A 171 0.06 -12.38 0.57
C ILE A 171 0.84 -12.41 1.89
N THR A 172 1.45 -11.30 2.29
CA THR A 172 2.27 -11.18 3.50
C THR A 172 1.44 -11.47 4.76
N VAL A 173 0.24 -10.92 4.86
CA VAL A 173 -0.58 -11.11 6.06
C VAL A 173 -1.16 -12.53 6.12
N LEU A 174 -1.62 -13.07 4.99
CA LEU A 174 -2.20 -14.42 4.96
C LEU A 174 -1.17 -15.53 5.21
N SER A 175 0.01 -15.40 4.62
CA SER A 175 1.03 -16.47 4.63
C SER A 175 1.84 -16.47 5.91
N GLY A 176 1.89 -15.34 6.62
CA GLY A 176 2.72 -15.20 7.82
C GLY A 176 4.19 -15.45 7.48
N ASN A 177 4.80 -16.45 8.11
CA ASN A 177 6.19 -16.84 7.91
C ASN A 177 6.37 -18.05 6.97
N GLU A 178 5.29 -18.61 6.44
CA GLU A 178 5.30 -19.77 5.55
C GLU A 178 5.18 -19.34 4.08
N CYS A 179 5.64 -20.18 3.17
CA CYS A 179 5.45 -19.88 1.75
C CYS A 179 3.97 -19.99 1.38
N PRO A 180 3.39 -19.00 0.68
CA PRO A 180 1.99 -19.04 0.29
C PRO A 180 1.66 -20.32 -0.51
N GLN A 181 2.63 -20.81 -1.29
CA GLN A 181 2.57 -22.04 -2.10
C GLN A 181 2.29 -23.33 -1.31
N ASP A 182 2.59 -23.35 -0.01
CA ASP A 182 2.46 -24.54 0.85
C ASP A 182 1.05 -24.75 1.39
N SER A 183 0.13 -23.79 1.16
CA SER A 183 -1.25 -23.87 1.63
C SER A 183 -2.26 -23.43 0.57
N THR A 184 -3.49 -23.94 0.70
CA THR A 184 -4.63 -23.50 -0.11
C THR A 184 -5.44 -22.49 0.67
N LYS A 185 -5.81 -21.38 0.03
CA LYS A 185 -6.68 -20.32 0.58
C LYS A 185 -7.85 -20.09 -0.36
N GLU A 186 -8.98 -19.68 0.20
CA GLU A 186 -10.17 -19.25 -0.55
C GLU A 186 -10.23 -17.71 -0.49
N ILE A 187 -10.13 -17.05 -1.64
CA ILE A 187 -10.07 -15.59 -1.76
C ILE A 187 -11.32 -15.09 -2.47
N LEU A 188 -12.03 -14.13 -1.88
CA LEU A 188 -13.12 -13.40 -2.51
C LEU A 188 -12.61 -12.05 -3.00
N HIS A 189 -12.75 -11.77 -4.29
CA HIS A 189 -12.49 -10.45 -4.86
C HIS A 189 -13.83 -9.75 -5.09
N VAL A 190 -13.94 -8.51 -4.64
CA VAL A 190 -15.06 -7.61 -4.93
C VAL A 190 -14.56 -6.56 -5.91
N GLY A 191 -15.01 -6.67 -7.16
CA GLY A 191 -14.49 -5.94 -8.31
C GLY A 191 -13.45 -6.76 -9.08
N LEU A 192 -13.60 -6.82 -10.40
CA LEU A 192 -12.62 -7.46 -11.30
C LEU A 192 -11.60 -6.45 -11.83
N GLY A 193 -12.06 -5.26 -12.23
CA GLY A 193 -11.21 -4.27 -12.92
C GLY A 193 -10.54 -4.87 -14.16
N SER A 194 -9.22 -4.66 -14.31
CA SER A 194 -8.43 -5.33 -15.35
C SER A 194 -7.92 -6.72 -14.97
N GLY A 195 -8.33 -7.26 -13.81
CA GLY A 195 -7.95 -8.58 -13.35
C GLY A 195 -6.49 -8.72 -12.88
N THR A 196 -5.82 -7.61 -12.59
CA THR A 196 -4.39 -7.59 -12.25
C THR A 196 -4.07 -8.29 -10.93
N ILE A 197 -4.82 -8.02 -9.86
CA ILE A 197 -4.65 -8.72 -8.57
C ILE A 197 -4.89 -10.23 -8.72
N PRO A 198 -6.05 -10.68 -9.26
CA PRO A 198 -6.31 -12.12 -9.32
C PRO A 198 -5.36 -12.86 -10.26
N SER A 199 -4.92 -12.22 -11.35
CA SER A 199 -3.88 -12.78 -12.22
C SER A 199 -2.52 -12.88 -11.53
N PHE A 200 -2.16 -11.93 -10.65
CA PHE A 200 -0.93 -12.03 -9.87
C PHE A 200 -0.99 -13.26 -8.95
N VAL A 201 -2.10 -13.41 -8.22
CA VAL A 201 -2.29 -14.56 -7.32
C VAL A 201 -2.30 -15.87 -8.11
N GLU A 202 -2.97 -15.92 -9.26
CA GLU A 202 -2.99 -17.11 -10.13
C GLU A 202 -1.57 -17.49 -10.61
N HIS A 203 -0.71 -16.50 -10.89
CA HIS A 203 0.64 -16.76 -11.37
C HIS A 203 1.60 -17.22 -10.25
N PHE A 204 1.64 -16.49 -9.14
CA PHE A 204 2.64 -16.71 -8.08
C PHE A 204 2.17 -17.67 -6.98
N VAL A 205 0.86 -17.84 -6.85
CA VAL A 205 0.22 -18.66 -5.81
C VAL A 205 -0.95 -19.47 -6.40
N PRO A 206 -0.69 -20.31 -7.43
CA PRO A 206 -1.71 -20.92 -8.28
C PRO A 206 -2.69 -21.85 -7.54
N GLN A 207 -2.34 -22.32 -6.34
CA GLN A 207 -3.18 -23.22 -5.53
C GLN A 207 -4.17 -22.48 -4.63
N TRP A 208 -4.13 -21.14 -4.57
CA TRP A 208 -5.19 -20.35 -3.95
C TRP A 208 -6.37 -20.24 -4.91
N LYS A 209 -7.56 -20.49 -4.38
CA LYS A 209 -8.81 -20.40 -5.13
C LYS A 209 -9.40 -19.01 -5.01
N GLN A 210 -9.91 -18.51 -6.11
CA GLN A 210 -10.35 -17.13 -6.25
C GLN A 210 -11.78 -17.12 -6.76
N THR A 211 -12.68 -16.44 -6.05
CA THR A 211 -14.01 -16.09 -6.54
C THR A 211 -14.04 -14.58 -6.76
N ILE A 212 -14.33 -14.13 -7.96
CA ILE A 212 -14.39 -12.71 -8.30
C ILE A 212 -15.86 -12.32 -8.51
N LEU A 213 -16.35 -11.35 -7.74
CA LEU A 213 -17.66 -10.75 -7.93
C LEU A 213 -17.53 -9.51 -8.81
N GLU A 214 -18.17 -9.53 -9.97
CA GLU A 214 -18.22 -8.40 -10.89
C GLU A 214 -19.66 -8.14 -11.32
N ILE A 215 -20.08 -6.88 -11.26
CA ILE A 215 -21.45 -6.47 -11.61
C ILE A 215 -21.58 -6.12 -13.10
N SER A 216 -20.50 -5.65 -13.72
CA SER A 216 -20.46 -5.22 -15.10
C SER A 216 -20.20 -6.40 -16.03
N HIS A 217 -21.21 -6.77 -16.81
CA HIS A 217 -21.06 -7.77 -17.87
C HIS A 217 -19.99 -7.37 -18.89
N ASP A 218 -19.83 -6.08 -19.18
CA ASP A 218 -18.84 -5.61 -20.14
C ASP A 218 -17.40 -5.78 -19.62
N VAL A 219 -17.17 -5.60 -18.31
CA VAL A 219 -15.87 -5.92 -17.67
C VAL A 219 -15.58 -7.41 -17.80
N ILE A 220 -16.55 -8.27 -17.48
CA ILE A 220 -16.41 -9.73 -17.57
C ILE A 220 -16.10 -10.15 -19.01
N ASN A 221 -16.81 -9.59 -19.99
CA ASN A 221 -16.65 -9.93 -21.40
C ASN A 221 -15.25 -9.59 -21.95
N VAL A 222 -14.61 -8.53 -21.44
CA VAL A 222 -13.26 -8.15 -21.88
C VAL A 222 -12.13 -8.79 -21.06
N ALA A 223 -12.42 -9.43 -19.92
CA ALA A 223 -11.41 -10.04 -19.05
C ALA A 223 -10.42 -10.99 -19.77
N PRO A 224 -10.84 -11.82 -20.74
CA PRO A 224 -9.92 -12.65 -21.52
C PRO A 224 -8.88 -11.86 -22.33
N LEU A 225 -9.19 -10.61 -22.72
CA LEU A 225 -8.22 -9.73 -23.39
C LEU A 225 -7.10 -9.33 -22.44
N PHE A 226 -7.41 -9.19 -21.15
CA PHE A 226 -6.46 -8.94 -20.07
C PHE A 226 -5.76 -10.24 -19.59
N GLY A 227 -6.01 -11.36 -20.26
CA GLY A 227 -5.40 -12.66 -19.93
C GLY A 227 -5.93 -13.24 -18.62
N VAL A 228 -7.13 -12.84 -18.20
CA VAL A 228 -7.85 -13.44 -17.07
C VAL A 228 -8.88 -14.41 -17.61
N HIS A 229 -8.77 -15.66 -17.20
CA HIS A 229 -9.61 -16.74 -17.68
C HIS A 229 -10.14 -17.54 -16.49
N GLU A 230 -11.42 -17.90 -16.52
CA GLU A 230 -11.94 -18.87 -15.55
C GLU A 230 -11.22 -20.21 -15.69
N GLY A 231 -11.01 -20.89 -14.57
CA GLY A 231 -10.24 -22.11 -14.49
C GLY A 231 -10.45 -22.85 -13.18
N ASN A 232 -9.59 -23.82 -12.88
CA ASN A 232 -9.77 -24.67 -11.70
C ASN A 232 -9.75 -23.90 -10.36
N ASN A 233 -9.05 -22.76 -10.32
CA ASN A 233 -8.81 -21.98 -9.11
C ASN A 233 -9.22 -20.50 -9.27
N LEU A 234 -9.95 -20.14 -10.32
CA LEU A 234 -10.43 -18.78 -10.56
C LEU A 234 -11.81 -18.84 -11.21
N ASP A 235 -12.82 -18.33 -10.49
CA ASP A 235 -14.20 -18.23 -10.93
C ASP A 235 -14.63 -16.77 -11.01
N ILE A 236 -15.29 -16.36 -12.11
CA ILE A 236 -15.85 -15.01 -12.27
C ILE A 236 -17.37 -15.11 -12.16
N VAL A 237 -17.92 -14.57 -11.07
CA VAL A 237 -19.35 -14.61 -10.78
C VAL A 237 -19.96 -13.25 -11.06
N SER A 238 -20.83 -13.19 -12.07
CA SER A 238 -21.61 -11.98 -12.36
C SER A 238 -22.65 -11.74 -11.26
N LYS A 239 -22.32 -10.91 -10.27
CA LYS A 239 -23.16 -10.69 -9.09
C LYS A 239 -22.84 -9.37 -8.38
N ASP A 240 -23.89 -8.77 -7.83
CA ASP A 240 -23.80 -7.61 -6.95
C ASP A 240 -23.19 -8.02 -5.60
N ALA A 241 -22.00 -7.48 -5.30
CA ALA A 241 -21.27 -7.78 -4.08
C ALA A 241 -22.04 -7.36 -2.82
N ASN A 242 -22.86 -6.30 -2.88
CA ASN A 242 -23.66 -5.87 -1.74
C ASN A 242 -24.62 -6.98 -1.32
N LYS A 243 -25.38 -7.50 -2.29
CA LYS A 243 -26.30 -8.62 -2.06
C LYS A 243 -25.59 -9.92 -1.70
N TYR A 244 -24.39 -10.15 -2.23
CA TYR A 244 -23.63 -11.36 -1.92
C TYR A 244 -23.16 -11.37 -0.47
N ILE A 245 -22.53 -10.28 -0.02
CA ILE A 245 -21.97 -10.16 1.33
C ILE A 245 -23.09 -10.01 2.37
N ASP A 246 -24.12 -9.22 2.11
CA ASP A 246 -25.28 -9.12 3.01
C ASP A 246 -26.04 -10.45 3.13
N GLY A 247 -25.96 -11.28 2.08
CA GLY A 247 -26.41 -12.67 2.10
C GLY A 247 -25.49 -13.63 2.87
N HIS A 248 -24.52 -13.12 3.63
CA HIS A 248 -23.54 -13.87 4.44
C HIS A 248 -22.77 -14.92 3.62
N CYS A 249 -22.46 -14.58 2.37
CA CYS A 249 -21.63 -15.38 1.48
C CYS A 249 -22.08 -16.83 1.25
N GLY A 250 -23.36 -17.15 1.51
CA GLY A 250 -23.95 -18.45 1.20
C GLY A 250 -23.22 -19.63 1.84
N GLU A 251 -22.94 -19.54 3.15
CA GLU A 251 -22.23 -20.55 3.97
C GLU A 251 -20.73 -20.71 3.66
N LYS A 252 -20.18 -20.02 2.66
CA LYS A 252 -18.74 -19.98 2.42
C LYS A 252 -18.07 -19.00 3.36
N SER A 253 -16.93 -19.42 3.91
CA SER A 253 -15.98 -18.54 4.59
C SER A 253 -14.72 -18.41 3.74
N PHE A 254 -14.15 -17.22 3.71
CA PHE A 254 -12.96 -16.91 2.92
C PHE A 254 -11.77 -16.63 3.83
N SER A 255 -10.60 -17.09 3.41
CA SER A 255 -9.35 -16.69 4.06
C SER A 255 -9.07 -15.19 3.83
N ALA A 256 -9.50 -14.64 2.68
CA ALA A 256 -9.51 -13.19 2.51
C ALA A 256 -10.65 -12.67 1.65
N ILE A 257 -11.03 -11.41 1.92
CA ILE A 257 -11.88 -10.60 1.06
C ILE A 257 -11.07 -9.39 0.58
N VAL A 258 -10.89 -9.27 -0.73
CA VAL A 258 -10.19 -8.16 -1.38
C VAL A 258 -11.24 -7.23 -1.98
N MET A 259 -11.30 -6.00 -1.48
CA MET A 259 -12.28 -4.99 -1.91
C MET A 259 -11.63 -3.91 -2.75
N ASP A 260 -11.90 -3.96 -4.05
CA ASP A 260 -11.42 -3.02 -5.05
C ASP A 260 -12.56 -2.68 -6.04
N ALA A 261 -13.70 -2.25 -5.49
CA ALA A 261 -14.88 -1.91 -6.25
C ALA A 261 -15.34 -0.48 -5.94
N PHE A 262 -15.48 0.28 -7.01
CA PHE A 262 -16.03 1.64 -7.00
C PHE A 262 -17.21 1.72 -7.96
N ASP A 263 -18.20 2.52 -7.60
CA ASP A 263 -19.26 2.89 -8.52
C ASP A 263 -18.74 3.92 -9.55
N PRO A 264 -19.53 4.27 -10.58
CA PRO A 264 -19.07 5.20 -11.60
C PRO A 264 -18.89 6.66 -11.13
N ASN A 265 -19.20 6.96 -9.86
CA ASN A 265 -18.92 8.24 -9.19
C ASN A 265 -17.73 8.13 -8.23
N ASP A 266 -16.93 7.06 -8.34
CA ASP A 266 -15.82 6.73 -7.46
C ASP A 266 -16.25 6.54 -5.98
N LYS A 267 -17.51 6.14 -5.75
CA LYS A 267 -18.01 5.78 -4.42
C LYS A 267 -17.65 4.32 -4.14
N ILE A 268 -17.13 4.05 -2.95
CA ILE A 268 -16.85 2.69 -2.52
C ILE A 268 -18.15 1.87 -2.42
N ALA A 269 -18.08 0.57 -2.73
CA ALA A 269 -19.24 -0.31 -2.59
C ALA A 269 -19.83 -0.27 -1.16
N GLU A 270 -21.16 -0.30 -1.04
CA GLU A 270 -21.84 -0.12 0.26
C GLU A 270 -21.51 -1.24 1.24
N CYS A 271 -21.34 -2.47 0.75
CA CYS A 271 -20.89 -3.62 1.54
C CYS A 271 -19.56 -3.38 2.24
N THR A 272 -18.69 -2.51 1.70
CA THR A 272 -17.40 -2.20 2.32
C THR A 272 -17.55 -1.58 3.71
N THR A 273 -18.72 -1.01 4.02
CA THR A 273 -19.02 -0.44 5.34
C THR A 273 -19.81 -1.38 6.26
N ASN A 274 -20.32 -2.50 5.74
CA ASN A 274 -21.04 -3.50 6.52
C ASN A 274 -20.07 -4.51 7.16
N THR A 275 -19.28 -4.05 8.12
CA THR A 275 -18.21 -4.87 8.73
C THR A 275 -18.70 -6.15 9.39
N ASN A 276 -19.93 -6.18 9.90
CA ASN A 276 -20.51 -7.40 10.47
C ASN A 276 -20.74 -8.48 9.41
N ALA A 277 -21.25 -8.09 8.24
CA ALA A 277 -21.45 -9.02 7.13
C ALA A 277 -20.10 -9.48 6.57
N ILE A 278 -19.12 -8.57 6.43
CA ILE A 278 -17.75 -8.92 6.04
C ILE A 278 -17.14 -9.93 7.00
N GLU A 279 -17.19 -9.65 8.31
CA GLU A 279 -16.66 -10.54 9.35
C GLU A 279 -17.32 -11.93 9.28
N SER A 280 -18.64 -12.00 9.06
CA SER A 280 -19.36 -13.26 8.94
C SER A 280 -18.95 -14.10 7.72
N CYS A 281 -18.39 -13.46 6.69
CA CYS A 281 -17.88 -14.11 5.49
C CYS A 281 -16.40 -14.53 5.62
N LEU A 282 -15.71 -14.14 6.70
CA LEU A 282 -14.30 -14.47 6.91
C LEU A 282 -14.15 -15.76 7.74
N GLU A 283 -13.10 -16.52 7.44
CA GLU A 283 -12.59 -17.53 8.37
C GLU A 283 -12.07 -16.86 9.66
N PRO A 284 -11.90 -17.60 10.78
CA PRO A 284 -11.44 -17.01 12.05
C PRO A 284 -10.12 -16.22 11.97
N GLU A 285 -9.19 -16.65 11.11
CA GLU A 285 -7.90 -15.99 10.87
C GLU A 285 -7.88 -15.23 9.52
N GLY A 286 -9.06 -15.03 8.95
CA GLY A 286 -9.25 -14.38 7.67
C GLY A 286 -9.04 -12.87 7.76
N ILE A 287 -8.75 -12.26 6.61
CA ILE A 287 -8.46 -10.83 6.52
C ILE A 287 -9.32 -10.16 5.47
N VAL A 288 -9.54 -8.86 5.64
CA VAL A 288 -10.11 -8.01 4.59
C VAL A 288 -9.08 -6.97 4.18
N VAL A 289 -8.90 -6.80 2.88
CA VAL A 289 -7.97 -5.84 2.27
C VAL A 289 -8.78 -4.89 1.41
N VAL A 290 -8.73 -3.59 1.70
CA VAL A 290 -9.59 -2.58 1.08
C VAL A 290 -8.77 -1.47 0.44
N ASN A 291 -9.05 -1.16 -0.81
CA ASN A 291 -8.56 0.06 -1.47
C ASN A 291 -9.40 1.27 -1.04
N LEU A 292 -8.77 2.30 -0.48
CA LEU A 292 -9.42 3.56 -0.11
C LEU A 292 -8.86 4.68 -0.98
N VAL A 293 -9.74 5.39 -1.70
CA VAL A 293 -9.37 6.46 -2.64
C VAL A 293 -9.72 7.83 -2.07
N LEU A 294 -8.70 8.61 -1.78
CA LEU A 294 -8.76 10.00 -1.37
C LEU A 294 -8.70 10.89 -2.61
N SER A 295 -9.79 11.56 -2.98
CA SER A 295 -9.79 12.54 -4.08
C SER A 295 -10.06 13.98 -3.65
N ASP A 296 -10.74 14.15 -2.52
CA ASP A 296 -11.14 15.44 -1.98
C ASP A 296 -11.41 15.34 -0.47
N GLN A 297 -11.64 16.48 0.17
CA GLN A 297 -11.88 16.55 1.60
C GLN A 297 -13.09 15.71 2.05
N LYS A 298 -14.18 15.71 1.30
CA LYS A 298 -15.38 14.94 1.64
C LYS A 298 -15.09 13.45 1.61
N LYS A 299 -14.32 12.98 0.62
CA LYS A 299 -13.84 11.60 0.59
C LYS A 299 -12.89 11.29 1.75
N SER A 300 -12.04 12.23 2.16
CA SER A 300 -11.20 12.02 3.35
C SER A 300 -12.02 11.79 4.61
N GLU A 301 -13.12 12.53 4.81
CA GLU A 301 -14.05 12.33 5.93
C GLU A 301 -14.77 10.98 5.84
N GLU A 302 -15.21 10.59 4.64
CA GLU A 302 -15.81 9.28 4.39
C GLU A 302 -14.83 8.15 4.71
N MET A 303 -13.60 8.20 4.19
CA MET A 303 -12.58 7.17 4.43
C MET A 303 -12.17 7.09 5.89
N LEU A 304 -12.12 8.22 6.60
CA LEU A 304 -11.89 8.25 8.05
C LEU A 304 -13.03 7.56 8.81
N SER A 305 -14.28 7.77 8.40
CA SER A 305 -15.45 7.08 8.96
C SER A 305 -15.37 5.57 8.74
N ILE A 306 -14.92 5.14 7.55
CA ILE A 306 -14.66 3.73 7.24
C ILE A 306 -13.58 3.18 8.18
N ALA A 307 -12.43 3.84 8.27
CA ALA A 307 -11.34 3.40 9.15
C ALA A 307 -11.79 3.23 10.61
N ARG A 308 -12.60 4.16 11.13
CA ARG A 308 -13.21 4.07 12.48
C ARG A 308 -14.17 2.89 12.62
N THR A 309 -14.94 2.59 11.58
CA THR A 309 -15.87 1.46 11.56
C THR A 309 -15.10 0.14 11.65
N TYR A 310 -14.05 -0.01 10.85
CA TYR A 310 -13.17 -1.18 10.89
C TYR A 310 -12.47 -1.33 12.24
N LYS A 311 -11.93 -0.23 12.79
CA LYS A 311 -11.29 -0.22 14.12
C LYS A 311 -12.21 -0.70 15.24
N LYS A 312 -13.51 -0.46 15.13
CA LYS A 312 -14.51 -0.94 16.11
C LYS A 312 -14.87 -2.40 15.91
N ALA A 313 -14.81 -2.90 14.67
CA ALA A 313 -15.24 -4.24 14.31
C ALA A 313 -14.12 -5.29 14.39
N PHE A 314 -12.88 -4.90 14.14
CA PHE A 314 -11.74 -5.81 14.06
C PHE A 314 -10.69 -5.53 15.14
N THR A 315 -10.06 -6.58 15.66
CA THR A 315 -9.01 -6.45 16.69
C THR A 315 -7.71 -5.88 16.12
N ASN A 316 -7.40 -6.15 14.86
CA ASN A 316 -6.21 -5.66 14.18
C ASN A 316 -6.62 -4.89 12.93
N VAL A 317 -6.25 -3.62 12.86
CA VAL A 317 -6.46 -2.76 11.70
C VAL A 317 -5.18 -1.99 11.44
N ILE A 318 -4.66 -2.14 10.24
CA ILE A 318 -3.49 -1.44 9.75
C ILE A 318 -3.84 -0.68 8.49
N MET A 319 -3.10 0.39 8.23
CA MET A 319 -3.19 1.12 6.98
C MET A 319 -1.81 1.29 6.36
N ILE A 320 -1.75 1.14 5.05
CA ILE A 320 -0.52 1.27 4.27
C ILE A 320 -0.77 2.33 3.19
N GLU A 321 0.00 3.41 3.23
CA GLU A 321 -0.06 4.42 2.17
C GLU A 321 0.61 3.90 0.90
N SER A 322 -0.18 3.75 -0.15
CA SER A 322 0.33 3.35 -1.45
C SER A 322 0.74 4.56 -2.27
N SER A 323 -0.14 5.57 -2.39
CA SER A 323 0.10 6.80 -3.15
C SER A 323 -0.54 8.02 -2.47
N VAL A 324 -0.60 9.19 -3.12
CA VAL A 324 -1.27 10.39 -2.52
C VAL A 324 -2.73 10.05 -2.27
N TYR A 325 -3.30 9.28 -3.19
CA TYR A 325 -4.72 9.10 -3.31
C TYR A 325 -5.12 7.73 -2.77
N HIS A 326 -4.25 6.72 -2.84
CA HIS A 326 -4.59 5.36 -2.44
C HIS A 326 -3.99 4.98 -1.09
N LYS A 327 -4.87 4.53 -0.20
CA LYS A 327 -4.53 3.92 1.09
C LYS A 327 -5.11 2.52 1.13
N VAL A 328 -4.30 1.55 1.54
CA VAL A 328 -4.74 0.16 1.70
C VAL A 328 -5.02 -0.10 3.17
N LEU A 329 -6.27 -0.38 3.50
CA LEU A 329 -6.67 -0.82 4.84
C LEU A 329 -6.62 -2.35 4.87
N VAL A 330 -6.00 -2.91 5.90
CA VAL A 330 -6.11 -4.34 6.20
C VAL A 330 -6.66 -4.52 7.59
N ALA A 331 -7.68 -5.37 7.73
CA ALA A 331 -8.28 -5.68 9.02
C ALA A 331 -8.46 -7.18 9.23
N SER A 332 -8.35 -7.61 10.48
CA SER A 332 -8.51 -9.02 10.86
C SER A 332 -8.76 -9.20 12.36
N ASN A 333 -9.37 -10.33 12.71
CA ASN A 333 -9.54 -10.80 14.10
C ASN A 333 -8.50 -11.85 14.52
N ARG A 334 -7.40 -11.92 13.76
CA ARG A 334 -6.29 -12.82 14.04
C ARG A 334 -5.73 -12.57 15.43
N ARG A 335 -5.30 -13.65 16.10
CA ARG A 335 -4.68 -13.53 17.43
C ARG A 335 -3.37 -12.75 17.38
N GLU A 336 -2.65 -12.89 16.29
CA GLU A 336 -1.40 -12.20 16.05
C GLU A 336 -1.66 -10.78 15.55
N HIS A 337 -1.12 -9.81 16.28
CA HIS A 337 -1.01 -8.44 15.81
C HIS A 337 0.27 -8.28 14.99
N ILE A 338 0.14 -7.92 13.72
CA ILE A 338 1.28 -7.73 12.83
C ILE A 338 1.81 -6.31 13.04
N THR A 339 3.06 -6.18 13.45
CA THR A 339 3.75 -4.89 13.55
C THR A 339 4.34 -4.50 12.19
N HIS A 340 4.76 -3.24 12.06
CA HIS A 340 5.46 -2.75 10.88
C HIS A 340 6.72 -3.60 10.57
N GLU A 341 7.53 -3.86 11.60
CA GLU A 341 8.77 -4.65 11.50
C GLU A 341 8.49 -6.08 11.07
N GLU A 342 7.42 -6.70 11.61
CA GLU A 342 7.04 -8.06 11.26
C GLU A 342 6.51 -8.15 9.82
N PHE A 343 5.67 -7.20 9.40
CA PHE A 343 5.19 -7.13 8.02
C PHE A 343 6.34 -7.02 7.03
N PHE A 344 7.31 -6.17 7.36
CA PHE A 344 8.52 -5.98 6.57
C PHE A 344 9.36 -7.26 6.50
N TYR A 345 9.65 -7.87 7.65
CA TYR A 345 10.41 -9.10 7.73
C TYR A 345 9.77 -10.24 6.93
N ARG A 346 8.45 -10.42 7.06
CA ARG A 346 7.68 -11.41 6.30
C ARG A 346 7.78 -11.17 4.81
N THR A 347 7.57 -9.93 4.38
CA THR A 347 7.67 -9.56 2.96
C THR A 347 9.04 -9.90 2.39
N GLU A 348 10.12 -9.55 3.12
CA GLU A 348 11.48 -9.92 2.71
C GLU A 348 11.67 -11.43 2.61
N ASN A 349 11.17 -12.15 3.61
CA ASN A 349 11.32 -13.59 3.68
C ASN A 349 10.59 -14.28 2.52
N LEU A 350 9.35 -13.89 2.25
CA LEU A 350 8.56 -14.38 1.13
C LEU A 350 9.25 -14.11 -0.22
N HIS A 351 9.89 -12.96 -0.36
CA HIS A 351 10.67 -12.66 -1.56
C HIS A 351 11.90 -13.56 -1.71
N LYS A 352 12.68 -13.72 -0.64
CA LYS A 352 13.95 -14.45 -0.66
C LYS A 352 13.76 -15.97 -0.74
N VAL A 353 12.73 -16.49 -0.08
CA VAL A 353 12.54 -17.94 0.13
C VAL A 353 11.47 -18.52 -0.78
N CYS A 354 10.39 -17.77 -1.04
CA CYS A 354 9.20 -18.28 -1.73
C CYS A 354 9.06 -17.74 -3.16
N GLU A 355 10.09 -17.04 -3.65
CA GLU A 355 10.15 -16.44 -4.99
C GLU A 355 8.97 -15.51 -5.32
N ILE A 356 8.35 -14.91 -4.29
CA ILE A 356 7.31 -13.90 -4.46
C ILE A 356 7.98 -12.58 -4.88
N PRO A 357 7.50 -11.88 -5.93
CA PRO A 357 8.04 -10.58 -6.30
C PRO A 357 7.95 -9.58 -5.15
N LEU A 358 9.05 -8.87 -4.91
CA LEU A 358 9.07 -7.79 -3.93
C LEU A 358 8.39 -6.55 -4.53
N LEU A 359 7.08 -6.39 -4.28
CA LEU A 359 6.29 -5.27 -4.80
C LEU A 359 6.35 -4.06 -3.86
N THR A 360 7.56 -3.56 -3.60
CA THR A 360 7.77 -2.36 -2.77
C THR A 360 7.92 -1.11 -3.65
N ARG A 361 6.85 -0.74 -4.35
CA ARG A 361 6.66 0.63 -4.87
C ARG A 361 5.48 1.25 -4.13
N GLY A 362 5.67 2.46 -3.64
CA GLY A 362 4.65 3.21 -2.92
C GLY A 362 5.30 4.17 -1.92
N ARG A 363 4.50 4.75 -1.04
CA ARG A 363 4.99 5.71 -0.04
C ARG A 363 5.31 5.15 1.33
N GLY A 364 5.09 3.85 1.55
CA GLY A 364 5.75 3.11 2.63
C GLY A 364 5.31 3.44 4.06
N TYR A 365 4.32 4.31 4.22
CA TYR A 365 3.84 4.67 5.54
C TYR A 365 2.88 3.61 6.06
N TRP A 366 3.36 2.87 7.04
CA TRP A 366 2.59 2.00 7.89
C TRP A 366 1.91 2.80 9.00
N PHE A 367 0.64 2.54 9.26
CA PHE A 367 -0.09 3.12 10.37
C PHE A 367 -0.91 2.06 11.09
N ASP A 368 -0.65 1.87 12.38
CA ASP A 368 -1.42 0.98 13.23
C ASP A 368 -2.68 1.69 13.73
N VAL A 369 -3.80 1.42 13.06
CA VAL A 369 -5.10 2.02 13.37
C VAL A 369 -5.66 1.47 14.68
N THR A 370 -5.31 0.23 15.04
CA THR A 370 -5.75 -0.39 16.30
C THR A 370 -5.27 0.40 17.50
N GLN A 371 -3.99 0.78 17.51
CA GLN A 371 -3.38 1.46 18.65
C GLN A 371 -3.55 2.98 18.63
N ALA A 372 -3.86 3.57 17.47
CA ALA A 372 -4.01 5.01 17.33
C ALA A 372 -5.20 5.56 18.14
N THR A 373 -5.09 6.78 18.65
CA THR A 373 -6.22 7.60 19.07
C THR A 373 -7.00 8.12 17.86
N ASP A 374 -8.23 8.60 18.08
CA ASP A 374 -9.02 9.20 16.99
C ASP A 374 -8.35 10.45 16.41
N THR A 375 -7.65 11.22 17.24
CA THR A 375 -6.88 12.40 16.82
C THR A 375 -5.64 12.01 16.00
N GLU A 376 -4.92 10.96 16.38
CA GLU A 376 -3.79 10.46 15.57
C GLU A 376 -4.26 9.94 14.21
N LEU A 377 -5.38 9.20 14.19
CA LEU A 377 -5.98 8.72 12.95
C LEU A 377 -6.41 9.89 12.04
N GLU A 378 -7.11 10.87 12.58
CA GLU A 378 -7.48 12.11 11.87
C GLU A 378 -6.24 12.83 11.32
N THR A 379 -5.23 13.01 12.17
CA THR A 379 -4.00 13.70 11.80
C THR A 379 -3.31 12.96 10.66
N TRP A 380 -3.18 11.64 10.74
CA TRP A 380 -2.56 10.84 9.69
C TRP A 380 -3.36 10.87 8.37
N PHE A 381 -4.70 10.95 8.43
CA PHE A 381 -5.52 11.13 7.23
C PHE A 381 -5.39 12.52 6.58
N LEU A 382 -5.29 13.56 7.40
CA LEU A 382 -5.28 14.96 6.96
C LEU A 382 -3.87 15.51 6.71
N THR A 383 -2.83 14.80 7.15
CA THR A 383 -1.45 15.24 6.96
C THR A 383 -1.07 15.03 5.49
N VAL A 384 -1.07 16.13 4.76
CA VAL A 384 -0.62 16.25 3.37
C VAL A 384 0.89 15.96 3.23
N GLN A 385 1.65 15.79 4.33
CA GLN A 385 3.12 15.71 4.31
C GLN A 385 3.74 14.34 4.01
N HIS A 386 2.96 13.27 3.81
CA HIS A 386 3.51 12.02 3.27
C HIS A 386 4.02 12.17 1.81
N GLN A 387 3.84 13.35 1.21
CA GLN A 387 3.98 13.70 -0.20
C GLN A 387 5.38 13.74 -0.85
N THR A 388 6.49 13.53 -0.13
CA THR A 388 7.81 13.93 -0.69
C THR A 388 8.85 12.84 -0.88
N ARG A 389 8.58 11.58 -0.52
CA ARG A 389 9.55 10.49 -0.71
C ARG A 389 8.97 9.34 -1.52
N ASN A 390 9.22 9.39 -2.83
CA ASN A 390 9.17 8.18 -3.64
C ASN A 390 10.34 7.29 -3.21
N CYS A 391 10.03 6.18 -2.57
CA CYS A 391 10.99 5.16 -2.20
C CYS A 391 10.83 3.96 -3.14
N ARG A 392 11.88 3.15 -3.26
CA ARG A 392 11.85 1.87 -3.97
C ARG A 392 12.53 0.84 -3.11
N GLY A 393 12.02 -0.39 -3.14
CA GLY A 393 12.60 -1.45 -2.34
C GLY A 393 12.18 -1.35 -0.88
N LEU A 394 12.93 -2.06 -0.07
CA LEU A 394 12.76 -2.19 1.38
C LEU A 394 12.85 -0.86 2.14
N ASN A 395 13.47 0.15 1.55
CA ASN A 395 13.57 1.49 2.11
C ASN A 395 12.21 2.20 2.25
N CYS A 396 11.14 1.70 1.62
CA CYS A 396 9.79 2.23 1.81
C CYS A 396 9.21 1.88 3.17
N LEU A 397 9.41 0.66 3.63
CA LEU A 397 8.79 0.10 4.83
C LEU A 397 9.65 0.33 6.09
N MET A 398 10.53 1.33 6.09
CA MET A 398 11.41 1.64 7.23
C MET A 398 11.23 3.07 7.76
N TYR A 399 10.29 3.84 7.22
CA TYR A 399 10.06 5.25 7.58
C TYR A 399 8.72 5.50 8.26
#